data_AF-A0A7H1AJ30-F1
#
_entry.id   AF-A0A7H1AJ30-F1
#
_cell.length_a   1.000
_cell.length_b   1.000
_cell.length_c   1.000
_cell.angle_alpha   90.00
_cell.angle_beta   90.00
_cell.angle_gamma   90.00
#
_symmetry.space_group_name_H-M   'P 1'
#
loop_
_entity.id
_entity.type
_entity.pdbx_description
1 polymer ?
#
loop_
_entity_poly.entity_id
_entity_poly.type
_entity_poly.pdbx_seq_one_letter_code
_entity_poly.pdbx_strand_id
1 'polypeptide(L)'
;MFFKDPCTIPRRACRAVARPHERRPTSRHGCAEKDVIRNVEAGYGTRVAIPHCRSTDSRASSQRSIRAMKHPALWSSFLLFHALAAHAVSPRPADMIDLDRPLDHYLWITTHNAANHGGLLPNQSFDITEQLQRGVRGLMLDIHERDGRLFTCHADCTFGRKAPLTEDMGAVSRYLDTHPDAVITLQLEDYYRRGAMDAFVRDNAGLFKHSFKPGDPRWTALRGQWPTLRELIAADQRLLVLTQRAELSGAYADGAITFMHDQAVTAENYWSLGATIFTHDTTCRPRWSGIPLDATDQPLGLPRLFVMNHFHGAPFSWHSGVDNRLDTVVQRLDTACLPAAKRMPNYLAIDFIEWGDMLEFAETYNNGGLFAFADNGATGGPICSFSTAFERNWSLASAPRMGCENNTIRSLVFRGARQGQRVTLHDAADGDTQRAYTVIDVLQDIAWNQPQSVERLDLEFDSAYLRVRPFKGGPLDGSVSHISVEPAAR
;
A
#
# COMPACT_ATOMS: atom_id res chain seq x y z
N MET A 1 -11.92 5.17 -39.40
CA MET A 1 -12.02 4.44 -40.68
C MET A 1 -11.43 3.06 -40.43
N PHE A 2 -12.24 2.01 -40.64
CA PHE A 2 -11.93 0.60 -40.34
C PHE A 2 -10.69 0.10 -41.10
N PHE A 3 -9.84 -0.70 -40.45
CA PHE A 3 -9.13 -1.77 -41.15
C PHE A 3 -9.03 -3.03 -40.28
N LYS A 4 -9.46 -4.13 -40.90
CA LYS A 4 -9.42 -5.52 -40.44
C LYS A 4 -8.11 -6.15 -40.91
N ASP A 5 -7.54 -7.02 -40.07
CA ASP A 5 -6.56 -8.02 -40.48
C ASP A 5 -7.21 -9.19 -41.22
N PRO A 6 -6.54 -9.81 -42.23
CA PRO A 6 -6.93 -11.08 -42.80
C PRO A 6 -6.05 -12.21 -42.24
N CYS A 7 -6.69 -13.24 -41.67
CA CYS A 7 -6.08 -14.56 -41.49
C CYS A 7 -6.63 -15.52 -42.55
N THR A 8 -5.73 -16.28 -43.16
CA THR A 8 -5.99 -17.17 -44.29
C THR A 8 -5.57 -18.59 -43.94
N ILE A 9 -6.27 -19.59 -44.53
CA ILE A 9 -5.91 -21.02 -44.78
C ILE A 9 -6.44 -22.04 -43.74
N PRO A 10 -6.95 -23.25 -44.11
CA PRO A 10 -7.89 -23.62 -45.19
C PRO A 10 -8.99 -24.64 -44.75
N ARG A 11 -9.88 -24.98 -45.69
CA ARG A 11 -11.02 -25.92 -45.56
C ARG A 11 -10.65 -27.41 -45.67
N ARG A 12 -11.35 -28.27 -44.90
CA ARG A 12 -11.94 -29.57 -45.32
C ARG A 12 -13.24 -29.77 -44.51
N ALA A 13 -14.42 -29.63 -45.13
CA ALA A 13 -15.21 -30.66 -45.82
C ALA A 13 -15.90 -31.66 -44.86
N CYS A 14 -17.22 -31.50 -44.65
CA CYS A 14 -18.16 -32.62 -44.63
C CYS A 14 -19.62 -32.20 -44.90
N ARG A 15 -20.34 -33.14 -45.50
CA ARG A 15 -21.60 -33.09 -46.26
C ARG A 15 -22.88 -32.70 -45.50
N ALA A 16 -23.86 -32.33 -46.32
CA ALA A 16 -25.26 -31.98 -46.07
C ALA A 16 -26.16 -33.15 -45.64
N VAL A 17 -27.28 -32.84 -44.98
CA VAL A 17 -28.61 -33.49 -45.12
C VAL A 17 -29.72 -32.43 -44.89
N ALA A 18 -30.81 -32.52 -45.65
CA ALA A 18 -31.92 -31.59 -45.72
C ALA A 18 -33.19 -32.06 -44.95
N ARG A 19 -33.90 -31.10 -44.30
CA ARG A 19 -35.38 -30.83 -44.16
C ARG A 19 -36.39 -31.99 -43.84
N PRO A 20 -37.68 -31.74 -43.45
CA PRO A 20 -38.40 -30.52 -42.97
C PRO A 20 -39.49 -30.71 -41.85
N HIS A 21 -40.11 -29.57 -41.44
CA HIS A 21 -41.51 -29.30 -41.00
C HIS A 21 -42.17 -30.00 -39.78
N GLU A 22 -42.72 -29.23 -38.82
CA GLU A 22 -44.18 -28.95 -38.68
C GLU A 22 -44.56 -27.90 -37.60
N ARG A 23 -45.50 -27.01 -38.02
CA ARG A 23 -46.64 -26.31 -37.36
C ARG A 23 -46.54 -25.41 -36.10
N ARG A 24 -47.01 -24.17 -36.32
CA ARG A 24 -47.51 -23.06 -35.43
C ARG A 24 -48.85 -23.43 -34.72
N PRO A 25 -49.64 -22.54 -34.04
CA PRO A 25 -49.55 -21.07 -33.71
C PRO A 25 -49.87 -20.75 -32.21
N THR A 26 -49.84 -19.52 -31.67
CA THR A 26 -50.76 -18.37 -31.86
C THR A 26 -50.19 -17.12 -31.16
N SER A 27 -50.04 -16.00 -31.89
CA SER A 27 -50.85 -14.75 -31.84
C SER A 27 -50.46 -13.79 -30.70
N ARG A 28 -50.32 -12.47 -30.87
CA ARG A 28 -50.59 -11.51 -31.95
C ARG A 28 -49.84 -10.21 -31.54
N HIS A 29 -49.08 -9.60 -32.45
CA HIS A 29 -49.39 -8.34 -33.15
C HIS A 29 -49.48 -7.13 -32.21
N GLY A 30 -48.77 -6.03 -32.45
CA GLY A 30 -48.11 -5.53 -33.66
C GLY A 30 -48.18 -4.00 -33.57
N CYS A 31 -47.05 -3.31 -33.79
CA CYS A 31 -46.79 -2.49 -34.99
C CYS A 31 -47.63 -1.19 -35.00
N ALA A 32 -47.16 -0.02 -35.41
CA ALA A 32 -45.95 0.43 -36.10
C ALA A 32 -46.06 1.99 -36.08
N GLU A 33 -44.98 2.74 -35.83
CA GLU A 33 -44.09 3.33 -36.87
C GLU A 33 -44.80 4.47 -37.64
N LYS A 34 -44.40 5.73 -37.50
CA LYS A 34 -43.46 6.50 -38.36
C LYS A 34 -43.93 7.98 -38.22
N ASP A 35 -43.18 9.07 -38.33
CA ASP A 35 -42.02 9.40 -39.15
C ASP A 35 -41.52 10.83 -38.76
N VAL A 36 -40.22 11.09 -39.00
CA VAL A 36 -39.67 12.30 -39.67
C VAL A 36 -39.45 13.64 -38.91
N ILE A 37 -38.14 13.91 -38.68
CA ILE A 37 -37.30 15.08 -39.08
C ILE A 37 -37.47 16.48 -38.43
N ARG A 38 -36.30 17.02 -37.99
CA ARG A 38 -35.72 18.41 -38.06
C ARG A 38 -35.49 19.22 -36.75
N ASN A 39 -34.19 19.40 -36.48
CA ASN A 39 -33.41 20.63 -36.26
C ASN A 39 -33.86 21.73 -35.28
N VAL A 40 -33.00 21.92 -34.25
CA VAL A 40 -32.17 23.11 -33.93
C VAL A 40 -32.83 24.49 -33.72
N GLU A 41 -32.44 25.07 -32.57
CA GLU A 41 -32.25 26.49 -32.19
C GLU A 41 -33.30 27.26 -31.35
N ALA A 42 -32.80 27.66 -30.17
CA ALA A 42 -32.86 28.96 -29.49
C ALA A 42 -34.18 29.51 -28.88
N GLY A 43 -34.11 29.77 -27.57
CA GLY A 43 -34.33 31.12 -27.03
C GLY A 43 -35.56 31.36 -26.14
N TYR A 44 -35.29 31.99 -24.99
CA TYR A 44 -36.21 32.68 -24.04
C TYR A 44 -37.18 31.77 -23.28
N GLY A 45 -37.34 31.83 -21.96
CA GLY A 45 -37.11 32.88 -20.99
C GLY A 45 -38.37 32.97 -20.12
N THR A 46 -38.29 32.65 -18.83
CA THR A 46 -39.33 33.09 -17.88
C THR A 46 -38.79 33.10 -16.45
N ARG A 47 -38.94 34.27 -15.83
CA ARG A 47 -38.61 34.61 -14.45
C ARG A 47 -39.66 34.01 -13.50
N VAL A 48 -39.23 33.57 -12.33
CA VAL A 48 -40.06 33.58 -11.12
C VAL A 48 -39.30 34.37 -10.06
N ALA A 49 -39.96 35.42 -9.55
CA ALA A 49 -39.53 36.28 -8.47
C ALA A 49 -40.04 35.73 -7.12
N ILE A 50 -39.37 36.10 -6.01
CA ILE A 50 -39.91 36.35 -4.65
C ILE A 50 -38.75 36.91 -3.77
N PRO A 51 -39.02 37.76 -2.75
CA PRO A 51 -38.34 39.04 -2.58
C PRO A 51 -37.36 39.18 -1.40
N HIS A 52 -36.68 40.33 -1.41
CA HIS A 52 -35.81 40.94 -0.40
C HIS A 52 -36.45 41.21 0.98
N CYS A 53 -35.62 41.17 2.02
CA CYS A 53 -35.63 42.15 3.11
C CYS A 53 -34.20 42.63 3.43
N ARG A 54 -34.04 43.94 3.58
CA ARG A 54 -32.79 44.71 3.76
C ARG A 54 -32.43 44.93 5.24
N SER A 55 -31.14 45.17 5.43
CA SER A 55 -30.44 45.67 6.60
C SER A 55 -30.83 47.09 7.05
N THR A 56 -30.55 47.38 8.32
CA THR A 56 -30.14 48.72 8.77
C THR A 56 -28.86 48.62 9.60
N ASP A 57 -28.05 49.65 9.48
CA ASP A 57 -26.66 49.79 9.93
C ASP A 57 -26.56 51.15 10.65
N SER A 58 -25.77 51.29 11.71
CA SER A 58 -25.14 52.58 12.09
C SER A 58 -24.09 52.49 13.23
N ARG A 59 -22.89 52.89 12.82
CA ARG A 59 -21.65 53.39 13.46
C ARG A 59 -21.76 54.16 14.79
N ALA A 60 -20.70 54.12 15.63
CA ALA A 60 -19.73 55.23 15.81
C ALA A 60 -18.66 54.97 16.92
N SER A 61 -17.47 55.54 16.73
CA SER A 61 -16.24 55.44 17.53
C SER A 61 -16.11 56.49 18.65
N SER A 62 -15.27 56.25 19.68
CA SER A 62 -14.41 57.29 20.27
C SER A 62 -13.16 56.73 21.00
N GLN A 63 -12.05 57.45 20.89
CA GLN A 63 -10.75 57.24 21.55
C GLN A 63 -10.64 58.08 22.85
N ARG A 64 -9.87 57.64 23.86
CA ARG A 64 -8.70 58.39 24.44
C ARG A 64 -8.01 57.68 25.61
N SER A 65 -6.70 57.97 25.68
CA SER A 65 -5.60 57.43 26.49
C SER A 65 -5.46 58.08 27.88
N ILE A 66 -4.96 57.34 28.89
CA ILE A 66 -4.16 57.89 30.02
C ILE A 66 -3.02 56.94 30.45
N ARG A 67 -1.79 57.44 30.24
CA ARG A 67 -0.49 57.37 30.97
C ARG A 67 0.05 56.09 31.64
N ALA A 68 1.36 55.94 31.40
CA ALA A 68 2.35 55.02 31.95
C ALA A 68 2.71 55.25 33.43
N MET A 69 3.10 54.16 34.10
CA MET A 69 4.12 54.16 35.15
C MET A 69 5.14 53.06 34.87
N LYS A 70 6.41 53.36 35.17
CA LYS A 70 7.60 52.60 34.82
C LYS A 70 8.24 51.95 36.07
N HIS A 71 8.81 50.76 35.84
CA HIS A 71 9.97 50.09 36.48
C HIS A 71 9.78 49.38 37.84
N PRO A 72 10.69 48.44 38.22
CA PRO A 72 11.17 47.25 37.47
C PRO A 72 11.21 46.00 38.38
N ALA A 73 11.07 44.78 37.84
CA ALA A 73 11.52 43.58 38.57
C ALA A 73 11.83 42.44 37.60
N LEU A 74 12.97 41.83 37.87
CA LEU A 74 13.68 40.84 37.07
C LEU A 74 13.08 39.44 37.22
N TRP A 75 13.06 38.71 36.11
CA TRP A 75 13.44 37.30 35.98
C TRP A 75 12.77 36.30 36.93
N SER A 76 11.73 35.63 36.42
CA SER A 76 11.43 34.22 36.69
C SER A 76 10.44 33.72 35.64
N SER A 77 10.88 33.66 34.38
CA SER A 77 10.16 32.85 33.40
C SER A 77 10.39 31.39 33.78
N PHE A 78 9.46 30.81 34.53
CA PHE A 78 9.26 29.37 34.52
C PHE A 78 8.91 29.00 33.07
N LEU A 79 9.95 28.69 32.28
CA LEU A 79 9.81 27.84 31.12
C LEU A 79 9.37 26.49 31.67
N LEU A 80 8.06 26.29 31.80
CA LEU A 80 7.52 24.95 31.73
C LEU A 80 7.98 24.40 30.38
N PHE A 81 9.05 23.61 30.42
CA PHE A 81 9.24 22.54 29.45
C PHE A 81 7.96 21.72 29.52
N HIS A 82 7.00 22.04 28.66
CA HIS A 82 6.06 21.03 28.21
C HIS A 82 6.95 19.98 27.57
N ALA A 83 7.17 18.88 28.30
CA ALA A 83 7.54 17.64 27.68
C ALA A 83 6.59 17.50 26.49
N LEU A 84 7.15 17.54 25.28
CA LEU A 84 6.44 17.19 24.07
C LEU A 84 5.77 15.87 24.39
N ALA A 85 4.44 15.89 24.52
CA ALA A 85 3.67 14.66 24.57
C ALA A 85 4.21 13.81 23.42
N ALA A 86 4.69 12.62 23.75
CA ALA A 86 5.23 11.68 22.77
C ALA A 86 4.22 11.63 21.62
N HIS A 87 4.63 12.15 20.46
CA HIS A 87 3.83 11.99 19.26
C HIS A 87 3.68 10.48 19.11
N ALA A 88 2.45 9.98 18.98
CA ALA A 88 2.23 8.59 18.59
C ALA A 88 3.12 8.33 17.37
N VAL A 89 4.15 7.50 17.54
CA VAL A 89 5.18 7.28 16.53
C VAL A 89 4.51 6.51 15.41
N SER A 90 4.33 7.14 14.24
CA SER A 90 3.79 6.54 13.01
C SER A 90 4.37 5.15 12.73
N PRO A 91 3.63 4.26 12.03
CA PRO A 91 4.19 2.98 11.60
C PRO A 91 5.54 3.20 10.94
N ARG A 92 6.49 2.31 11.24
CA ARG A 92 7.87 2.32 10.76
C ARG A 92 8.14 1.10 9.87
N PRO A 93 7.37 0.85 8.79
CA PRO A 93 7.64 -0.28 7.89
C PRO A 93 8.97 -0.12 7.14
N ALA A 94 9.52 1.10 7.14
CA ALA A 94 10.87 1.42 6.71
C ALA A 94 11.96 0.77 7.57
N ASP A 95 11.72 0.62 8.87
CA ASP A 95 12.71 0.17 9.84
C ASP A 95 12.68 -1.36 9.89
N MET A 96 13.73 -2.01 9.39
CA MET A 96 13.88 -3.47 9.40
C MET A 96 14.85 -3.87 10.50
N ILE A 97 14.40 -4.69 11.46
CA ILE A 97 15.24 -5.13 12.59
C ILE A 97 16.11 -6.33 12.19
N ASP A 98 15.49 -7.35 11.61
CA ASP A 98 16.20 -8.50 11.06
C ASP A 98 16.57 -8.20 9.61
N LEU A 99 17.86 -7.98 9.34
CA LEU A 99 18.40 -7.72 8.00
C LEU A 99 19.01 -8.97 7.36
N ASP A 100 19.04 -10.10 8.07
CA ASP A 100 19.72 -11.33 7.65
C ASP A 100 18.80 -12.26 6.87
N ARG A 101 17.54 -11.85 6.65
CA ARG A 101 16.61 -12.57 5.78
C ARG A 101 16.87 -12.21 4.30
N PRO A 102 16.69 -13.16 3.38
CA PRO A 102 16.65 -12.89 1.94
C PRO A 102 15.60 -11.84 1.55
N LEU A 103 15.84 -11.08 0.47
CA LEU A 103 14.92 -10.05 -0.04
C LEU A 103 13.47 -10.58 -0.22
N ASP A 104 13.33 -11.83 -0.67
CA ASP A 104 12.05 -12.50 -0.92
C ASP A 104 11.38 -13.04 0.35
N HIS A 105 11.85 -12.65 1.53
CA HIS A 105 11.18 -12.94 2.79
C HIS A 105 10.45 -11.71 3.36
N TYR A 106 10.63 -10.51 2.82
CA TYR A 106 9.97 -9.30 3.31
C TYR A 106 8.69 -9.00 2.53
N LEU A 107 7.79 -8.28 3.20
CA LEU A 107 6.62 -7.64 2.61
C LEU A 107 6.92 -6.16 2.35
N TRP A 108 6.99 -5.79 1.08
CA TRP A 108 7.24 -4.44 0.60
C TRP A 108 5.94 -3.80 0.16
N ILE A 109 5.51 -2.73 0.84
CA ILE A 109 4.39 -1.94 0.34
C ILE A 109 4.80 -1.24 -0.95
N THR A 110 3.94 -1.40 -1.95
CA THR A 110 4.12 -0.91 -3.30
C THR A 110 2.98 0.02 -3.65
N THR A 111 3.29 1.16 -4.25
CA THR A 111 2.25 2.08 -4.74
C THR A 111 2.06 1.90 -6.25
N HIS A 112 0.81 1.65 -6.64
CA HIS A 112 0.40 1.58 -8.04
C HIS A 112 0.43 2.98 -8.66
N ASN A 113 1.01 3.10 -9.85
CA ASN A 113 1.26 4.35 -10.57
C ASN A 113 1.76 5.47 -9.66
N ALA A 114 2.85 5.20 -8.94
CA ALA A 114 3.35 6.04 -7.86
C ALA A 114 3.57 7.51 -8.25
N ALA A 115 3.93 7.78 -9.50
CA ALA A 115 4.13 9.13 -10.03
C ALA A 115 2.82 9.88 -10.40
N ASN A 116 1.69 9.19 -10.45
CA ASN A 116 0.37 9.77 -10.71
C ASN A 116 -0.26 10.33 -9.42
N HIS A 117 0.36 11.36 -8.86
CA HIS A 117 -0.02 11.98 -7.58
C HIS A 117 -0.66 13.37 -7.72
N GLY A 118 -1.46 13.56 -8.76
CA GLY A 118 -2.17 14.82 -9.01
C GLY A 118 -2.99 14.74 -10.28
N GLY A 119 -3.67 15.83 -10.62
CA GLY A 119 -4.61 15.86 -11.75
C GLY A 119 -6.01 15.39 -11.35
N LEU A 120 -6.79 14.92 -12.32
CA LEU A 120 -8.21 14.62 -12.10
C LEU A 120 -8.44 13.22 -11.49
N LEU A 121 -7.57 12.27 -11.82
CA LEU A 121 -7.66 10.86 -11.41
C LEU A 121 -6.31 10.36 -10.91
N PRO A 122 -5.83 10.85 -9.75
CA PRO A 122 -4.57 10.40 -9.16
C PRO A 122 -4.69 8.96 -8.62
N ASN A 123 -3.60 8.21 -8.62
CA ASN A 123 -3.50 6.93 -7.90
C ASN A 123 -3.01 7.11 -6.46
N GLN A 124 -2.31 8.21 -6.19
CA GLN A 124 -1.73 8.52 -4.89
C GLN A 124 -2.01 9.98 -4.53
N SER A 125 -2.18 10.30 -3.25
CA SER A 125 -2.26 11.71 -2.83
C SER A 125 -0.89 12.34 -2.59
N PHE A 126 0.14 11.51 -2.44
CA PHE A 126 1.48 11.92 -2.06
C PHE A 126 2.47 11.79 -3.22
N ASP A 127 3.46 12.67 -3.24
CA ASP A 127 4.57 12.53 -4.18
C ASP A 127 5.48 11.33 -3.82
N ILE A 128 6.44 11.00 -4.70
CA ILE A 128 7.36 9.87 -4.47
C ILE A 128 8.18 10.06 -3.19
N THR A 129 8.59 11.29 -2.87
CA THR A 129 9.40 11.56 -1.67
C THR A 129 8.60 11.24 -0.41
N GLU A 130 7.36 11.72 -0.34
CA GLU A 130 6.45 11.49 0.77
C GLU A 130 6.05 10.00 0.90
N GLN A 131 5.81 9.31 -0.22
CA GLN A 131 5.57 7.86 -0.23
C GLN A 131 6.76 7.09 0.39
N LEU A 132 8.00 7.38 -0.04
CA LEU A 132 9.20 6.73 0.48
C LEU A 132 9.45 7.06 1.96
N GLN A 133 9.20 8.30 2.38
CA GLN A 133 9.29 8.73 3.79
C GLN A 133 8.32 7.98 4.70
N ARG A 134 7.13 7.61 4.18
CA ARG A 134 6.15 6.79 4.90
C ARG A 134 6.49 5.31 4.96
N GLY A 135 7.53 4.88 4.24
CA GLY A 135 8.00 3.50 4.24
C GLY A 135 7.51 2.66 3.06
N VAL A 136 6.99 3.28 1.99
CA VAL A 136 6.85 2.61 0.69
C VAL A 136 8.24 2.21 0.19
N ARG A 137 8.36 1.01 -0.40
CA ARG A 137 9.62 0.46 -0.91
C ARG A 137 9.51 -0.13 -2.32
N GLY A 138 8.29 -0.39 -2.80
CA GLY A 138 8.02 -0.66 -4.20
C GLY A 138 7.33 0.53 -4.88
N LEU A 139 7.68 0.85 -6.12
CA LEU A 139 7.02 1.88 -6.92
C LEU A 139 6.68 1.33 -8.29
N MET A 140 5.39 1.27 -8.64
CA MET A 140 4.97 1.00 -10.02
C MET A 140 4.92 2.30 -10.81
N LEU A 141 5.60 2.35 -11.96
CA LEU A 141 5.75 3.58 -12.74
C LEU A 141 5.48 3.36 -14.22
N ASP A 142 4.57 4.16 -14.76
CA ASP A 142 4.37 4.30 -16.20
C ASP A 142 5.40 5.28 -16.77
N ILE A 143 6.21 4.81 -17.72
CA ILE A 143 7.21 5.65 -18.39
C ILE A 143 6.84 5.80 -19.85
N HIS A 144 6.63 7.04 -20.28
CA HIS A 144 6.30 7.39 -21.65
C HIS A 144 7.42 8.16 -22.35
N GLU A 145 7.63 7.84 -23.62
CA GLU A 145 8.47 8.63 -24.52
C GLU A 145 7.63 9.62 -25.36
N ARG A 146 8.09 10.88 -25.42
CA ARG A 146 7.63 11.89 -26.37
C ARG A 146 8.84 12.66 -26.88
N ASP A 147 9.04 12.67 -28.20
CA ASP A 147 10.14 13.36 -28.88
C ASP A 147 11.53 13.03 -28.30
N GLY A 148 11.77 11.75 -27.99
CA GLY A 148 13.03 11.26 -27.43
C GLY A 148 13.26 11.58 -25.94
N ARG A 149 12.29 12.20 -25.27
CA ARG A 149 12.34 12.53 -23.84
C ARG A 149 11.41 11.61 -23.05
N LEU A 150 11.85 11.22 -21.86
CA LEU A 150 11.10 10.32 -20.97
C LEU A 150 10.33 11.11 -19.91
N PHE A 151 9.10 10.68 -19.68
CA PHE A 151 8.16 11.26 -18.73
C PHE A 151 7.50 10.16 -17.91
N THR A 152 7.15 10.50 -16.68
CA THR A 152 6.18 9.74 -15.89
C THR A 152 4.80 10.35 -16.07
N CYS A 153 3.83 9.51 -16.41
CA CYS A 153 2.41 9.86 -16.49
C CYS A 153 1.58 8.59 -16.62
N HIS A 154 0.35 8.62 -16.12
CA HIS A 154 -0.54 7.45 -16.21
C HIS A 154 -1.28 7.38 -17.55
N ALA A 155 -1.44 6.15 -18.06
CA ALA A 155 -2.24 5.82 -19.24
C ALA A 155 -1.83 6.58 -20.53
N ASP A 156 -2.65 7.52 -21.01
CA ASP A 156 -2.36 8.30 -22.22
C ASP A 156 -1.71 9.66 -21.92
N CYS A 157 -1.41 9.93 -20.64
CA CYS A 157 -0.90 11.18 -20.11
C CYS A 157 -1.85 12.39 -20.25
N THR A 158 -3.16 12.15 -20.45
CA THR A 158 -4.16 13.21 -20.64
C THR A 158 -4.70 13.79 -19.33
N PHE A 159 -4.98 12.94 -18.34
CA PHE A 159 -5.75 13.33 -17.15
C PHE A 159 -4.96 13.37 -15.83
N GLY A 160 -3.74 12.82 -15.83
CA GLY A 160 -2.87 12.75 -14.66
C GLY A 160 -1.70 13.75 -14.72
N ARG A 161 -0.87 13.73 -13.68
CA ARG A 161 0.41 14.45 -13.68
C ARG A 161 1.31 13.95 -14.81
N LYS A 162 2.01 14.87 -15.46
CA LYS A 162 3.08 14.57 -16.42
C LYS A 162 4.35 15.31 -16.01
N ALA A 163 5.40 14.57 -15.68
CA ALA A 163 6.68 15.14 -15.28
C ALA A 163 7.86 14.45 -16.00
N PRO A 164 9.00 15.13 -16.18
CA PRO A 164 10.21 14.49 -16.68
C PRO A 164 10.66 13.35 -15.77
N LEU A 165 11.13 12.23 -16.35
CA LEU A 165 11.59 11.08 -15.56
C LEU A 165 12.73 11.44 -14.58
N THR A 166 13.53 12.46 -14.89
CA THR A 166 14.59 12.98 -14.00
C THR A 166 14.06 13.46 -12.64
N GLU A 167 12.82 13.96 -12.58
CA GLU A 167 12.23 14.47 -11.34
C GLU A 167 11.98 13.32 -10.35
N ASP A 168 11.26 12.31 -10.82
CA ASP A 168 10.83 11.17 -10.03
C ASP A 168 12.00 10.22 -9.71
N MET A 169 12.89 9.94 -10.67
CA MET A 169 14.13 9.20 -10.41
C MET A 169 15.09 10.00 -9.51
N GLY A 170 15.05 11.33 -9.58
CA GLY A 170 15.78 12.20 -8.67
C GLY A 170 15.32 12.06 -7.23
N ALA A 171 14.01 11.91 -6.99
CA ALA A 171 13.46 11.66 -5.66
C ALA A 171 13.94 10.31 -5.09
N VAL A 172 13.87 9.23 -5.90
CA VAL A 172 14.36 7.90 -5.53
C VAL A 172 15.85 7.92 -5.20
N SER A 173 16.67 8.52 -6.07
CA SER A 173 18.12 8.59 -5.88
C SER A 173 18.50 9.36 -4.61
N ARG A 174 17.89 10.53 -4.36
CA ARG A 174 18.11 11.31 -3.13
C ARG A 174 17.67 10.56 -1.88
N TYR A 175 16.58 9.78 -1.95
CA TYR A 175 16.13 8.98 -0.82
C TYR A 175 17.16 7.91 -0.45
N LEU A 176 17.64 7.13 -1.44
CA LEU A 176 18.68 6.11 -1.23
C LEU A 176 20.00 6.71 -0.74
N ASP A 177 20.34 7.94 -1.11
CA ASP A 177 21.52 8.66 -0.61
C ASP A 177 21.43 9.03 0.88
N THR A 178 20.21 9.32 1.34
CA THR A 178 19.95 9.79 2.71
C THR A 178 19.50 8.67 3.65
N HIS A 179 19.12 7.51 3.10
CA HIS A 179 18.68 6.32 3.82
C HIS A 179 19.52 5.12 3.37
N PRO A 180 20.73 4.93 3.93
CA PRO A 180 21.68 3.91 3.49
C PRO A 180 21.20 2.47 3.72
N ASP A 181 20.21 2.28 4.57
CA ASP A 181 19.56 1.00 4.89
C ASP A 181 18.35 0.69 3.99
N ALA A 182 17.88 1.64 3.19
CA ALA A 182 16.72 1.43 2.33
C ALA A 182 17.09 0.66 1.05
N VAL A 183 16.20 -0.25 0.65
CA VAL A 183 16.18 -0.92 -0.66
C VAL A 183 14.87 -0.56 -1.36
N ILE A 184 14.94 -0.19 -2.64
CA ILE A 184 13.80 0.22 -3.45
C ILE A 184 13.71 -0.66 -4.70
N THR A 185 12.49 -1.06 -5.04
CA THR A 185 12.18 -1.76 -6.28
C THR A 185 11.26 -0.91 -7.16
N LEU A 186 11.70 -0.64 -8.39
CA LEU A 186 10.88 -0.01 -9.42
C LEU A 186 10.27 -1.09 -10.31
N GLN A 187 8.97 -1.01 -10.57
CA GLN A 187 8.24 -1.89 -11.48
C GLN A 187 7.69 -1.04 -12.62
N LEU A 188 8.27 -1.17 -13.81
CA LEU A 188 8.07 -0.24 -14.91
C LEU A 188 7.06 -0.77 -15.92
N GLU A 189 6.08 0.05 -16.26
CA GLU A 189 5.24 -0.11 -17.43
C GLU A 189 5.79 0.76 -18.58
N ASP A 190 6.17 0.11 -19.67
CA ASP A 190 7.15 0.68 -20.60
C ASP A 190 6.55 1.14 -21.93
N TYR A 191 6.36 2.46 -22.08
CA TYR A 191 5.90 3.13 -23.30
C TYR A 191 7.01 3.97 -23.97
N TYR A 192 8.22 3.42 -24.00
CA TYR A 192 9.41 4.03 -24.60
C TYR A 192 10.23 3.03 -25.43
N ARG A 193 11.16 3.56 -26.22
CA ARG A 193 12.15 2.77 -26.98
C ARG A 193 13.43 2.57 -26.16
N ARG A 194 14.06 1.40 -26.29
CA ARG A 194 15.32 1.08 -25.59
C ARG A 194 16.38 2.17 -25.74
N GLY A 195 16.55 2.72 -26.95
CA GLY A 195 17.53 3.78 -27.22
C GLY A 195 17.29 5.08 -26.44
N ALA A 196 16.03 5.45 -26.19
CA ALA A 196 15.69 6.64 -25.40
C ALA A 196 16.06 6.45 -23.92
N MET A 197 15.76 5.28 -23.35
CA MET A 197 16.18 4.94 -21.98
C MET A 197 17.70 4.80 -21.86
N ASP A 198 18.35 4.21 -22.84
CA ASP A 198 19.81 4.08 -22.85
C ASP A 198 20.53 5.44 -22.93
N ALA A 199 20.00 6.38 -23.74
CA ALA A 199 20.46 7.78 -23.71
C ALA A 199 20.18 8.45 -22.36
N PHE A 200 18.98 8.28 -21.81
CA PHE A 200 18.62 8.82 -20.51
C PHE A 200 19.55 8.35 -19.39
N VAL A 201 19.85 7.05 -19.32
CA VAL A 201 20.74 6.47 -18.31
C VAL A 201 22.16 7.01 -18.48
N ARG A 202 22.68 7.12 -19.71
CA ARG A 202 24.00 7.73 -19.97
C ARG A 202 24.09 9.16 -19.44
N ASP A 203 23.08 9.97 -19.76
CA ASP A 203 23.06 11.39 -19.40
C ASP A 203 22.78 11.62 -17.90
N ASN A 204 22.22 10.62 -17.22
CA ASN A 204 21.79 10.69 -15.82
C ASN A 204 22.34 9.55 -14.96
N ALA A 205 23.56 9.07 -15.23
CA ALA A 205 24.13 7.88 -14.58
C ALA A 205 24.13 7.96 -13.04
N GLY A 206 24.25 9.17 -12.48
CA GLY A 206 24.19 9.42 -11.03
C GLY A 206 22.86 9.01 -10.38
N LEU A 207 21.75 8.97 -11.13
CA LEU A 207 20.44 8.52 -10.62
C LEU A 207 20.40 7.01 -10.38
N PHE A 208 21.34 6.26 -10.95
CA PHE A 208 21.34 4.79 -10.97
C PHE A 208 22.55 4.18 -10.23
N LYS A 209 23.30 4.97 -9.46
CA LYS A 209 24.52 4.50 -8.78
C LYS A 209 24.31 3.34 -7.81
N HIS A 210 23.10 3.20 -7.26
CA HIS A 210 22.71 2.14 -6.30
C HIS A 210 22.16 0.87 -6.97
N SER A 211 22.33 0.72 -8.28
CA SER A 211 21.67 -0.35 -9.05
C SER A 211 22.07 -1.75 -8.62
N PHE A 212 21.06 -2.60 -8.42
CA PHE A 212 21.23 -4.04 -8.30
C PHE A 212 21.64 -4.65 -9.65
N LYS A 213 22.70 -5.47 -9.62
CA LYS A 213 23.29 -6.10 -10.80
C LYS A 213 23.19 -7.62 -10.65
N PRO A 214 22.12 -8.28 -11.12
CA PRO A 214 21.90 -9.71 -10.89
C PRO A 214 23.03 -10.61 -11.39
N GLY A 215 23.79 -10.16 -12.41
CA GLY A 215 24.96 -10.87 -12.93
C GLY A 215 26.26 -10.68 -12.14
N ASP A 216 26.27 -9.91 -11.04
CA ASP A 216 27.44 -9.77 -10.17
C ASP A 216 27.83 -11.16 -9.62
N PRO A 217 29.11 -11.58 -9.73
CA PRO A 217 29.58 -12.87 -9.24
C PRO A 217 29.15 -13.19 -7.81
N ARG A 218 29.07 -12.17 -6.94
CA ARG A 218 28.64 -12.35 -5.55
C ARG A 218 27.20 -12.86 -5.41
N TRP A 219 26.29 -12.44 -6.30
CA TRP A 219 24.89 -12.88 -6.28
C TRP A 219 24.71 -14.21 -6.99
N THR A 220 25.39 -14.41 -8.12
CA THR A 220 25.36 -15.70 -8.82
C THR A 220 25.89 -16.85 -7.95
N ALA A 221 26.80 -16.55 -7.00
CA ALA A 221 27.31 -17.53 -6.03
C ALA A 221 26.27 -18.01 -5.01
N LEU A 222 25.14 -17.31 -4.83
CA LEU A 222 24.06 -17.71 -3.93
C LEU A 222 23.18 -18.84 -4.47
N ARG A 223 23.39 -19.25 -5.73
CA ARG A 223 22.81 -20.46 -6.35
C ARG A 223 21.29 -20.58 -6.17
N GLY A 224 20.52 -19.62 -6.70
CA GLY A 224 19.06 -19.73 -6.65
C GLY A 224 18.44 -19.13 -5.38
N GLN A 225 19.14 -18.21 -4.71
CA GLN A 225 18.66 -17.49 -3.53
C GLN A 225 18.83 -15.98 -3.74
N TRP A 226 17.85 -15.21 -3.27
CA TRP A 226 18.01 -13.76 -3.19
C TRP A 226 19.07 -13.40 -2.14
N PRO A 227 19.87 -12.34 -2.37
CA PRO A 227 20.72 -11.79 -1.32
C PRO A 227 19.89 -11.34 -0.11
N THR A 228 20.51 -11.40 1.05
CA THR A 228 19.94 -10.83 2.27
C THR A 228 19.88 -9.31 2.17
N LEU A 229 18.99 -8.69 2.97
CA LEU A 229 18.89 -7.24 3.01
C LEU A 229 20.22 -6.60 3.44
N ARG A 230 20.91 -7.22 4.42
CA ARG A 230 22.24 -6.81 4.88
C ARG A 230 23.27 -6.83 3.75
N GLU A 231 23.27 -7.87 2.92
CA GLU A 231 24.22 -7.98 1.79
C GLU A 231 23.94 -6.93 0.70
N LEU A 232 22.68 -6.68 0.36
CA LEU A 232 22.31 -5.63 -0.60
C LEU A 232 22.77 -4.25 -0.10
N ILE A 233 22.56 -3.99 1.20
CA ILE A 233 23.00 -2.75 1.86
C ILE A 233 24.51 -2.61 1.83
N ALA A 234 25.24 -3.65 2.26
CA ALA A 234 26.70 -3.64 2.30
C ALA A 234 27.34 -3.48 0.92
N ALA A 235 26.68 -3.98 -0.13
CA ALA A 235 27.13 -3.87 -1.51
C ALA A 235 26.72 -2.54 -2.19
N ASP A 236 25.91 -1.70 -1.53
CA ASP A 236 25.24 -0.52 -2.10
C ASP A 236 24.49 -0.81 -3.41
N GLN A 237 23.90 -2.02 -3.50
CA GLN A 237 23.09 -2.48 -4.64
C GLN A 237 21.62 -2.55 -4.22
N ARG A 238 21.07 -1.38 -3.94
CA ARG A 238 19.80 -1.16 -3.24
C ARG A 238 18.65 -0.66 -4.13
N LEU A 239 18.87 -0.54 -5.44
CA LEU A 239 17.87 -0.17 -6.43
C LEU A 239 17.64 -1.31 -7.43
N LEU A 240 16.50 -1.99 -7.33
CA LEU A 240 16.07 -3.01 -8.28
C LEU A 240 15.13 -2.39 -9.31
N VAL A 241 15.25 -2.78 -10.58
CA VAL A 241 14.36 -2.31 -11.64
C VAL A 241 13.83 -3.46 -12.47
N LEU A 242 12.50 -3.58 -12.48
CA LEU A 242 11.75 -4.55 -13.26
C LEU A 242 11.08 -3.85 -14.44
N THR A 243 11.11 -4.44 -15.63
CA THR A 243 10.46 -3.94 -16.84
C THR A 243 9.44 -4.97 -17.33
N GLN A 244 8.26 -4.51 -17.79
CA GLN A 244 7.21 -5.38 -18.31
C GLN A 244 7.56 -5.97 -19.70
N ARG A 245 8.53 -5.39 -20.42
CA ARG A 245 8.88 -5.78 -21.79
C ARG A 245 10.23 -6.49 -21.83
N ALA A 246 10.23 -7.75 -22.30
CA ALA A 246 11.43 -8.59 -22.38
C ALA A 246 12.57 -7.93 -23.19
N GLU A 247 12.24 -7.27 -24.29
CA GLU A 247 13.18 -6.55 -25.17
C GLU A 247 13.82 -5.31 -24.54
N LEU A 248 13.27 -4.81 -23.43
CA LEU A 248 13.82 -3.73 -22.62
C LEU A 248 14.63 -4.24 -21.42
N SER A 249 14.71 -5.55 -21.21
CA SER A 249 15.58 -6.09 -20.16
C SER A 249 17.07 -6.01 -20.53
N GLY A 250 17.93 -6.21 -19.53
CA GLY A 250 19.38 -6.26 -19.67
C GLY A 250 20.09 -4.96 -19.26
N ALA A 251 21.37 -4.88 -19.61
CA ALA A 251 22.23 -3.76 -19.24
C ALA A 251 21.92 -2.50 -20.07
N TYR A 252 22.03 -1.34 -19.42
CA TYR A 252 21.95 0.00 -20.01
C TYR A 252 23.21 0.78 -19.70
N ALA A 253 23.62 1.68 -20.61
CA ALA A 253 24.78 2.55 -20.48
C ALA A 253 26.03 1.82 -19.92
N ASP A 254 26.51 0.83 -20.66
CA ASP A 254 27.71 0.03 -20.32
C ASP A 254 27.65 -0.66 -18.94
N GLY A 255 26.44 -1.01 -18.47
CA GLY A 255 26.24 -1.72 -17.20
C GLY A 255 26.14 -0.80 -15.98
N ALA A 256 25.81 0.47 -16.20
CA ALA A 256 25.41 1.40 -15.13
C ALA A 256 24.22 0.83 -14.33
N ILE A 257 23.25 0.27 -15.03
CA ILE A 257 22.07 -0.40 -14.46
C ILE A 257 21.68 -1.63 -15.29
N THR A 258 21.04 -2.61 -14.65
CA THR A 258 20.43 -3.77 -15.30
C THR A 258 18.94 -3.81 -15.01
N PHE A 259 18.10 -3.87 -16.04
CA PHE A 259 16.67 -4.06 -15.89
C PHE A 259 16.35 -5.55 -15.99
N MET A 260 15.55 -6.08 -15.07
CA MET A 260 15.10 -7.47 -15.08
C MET A 260 13.71 -7.55 -15.72
N HIS A 261 13.47 -8.51 -16.61
CA HIS A 261 12.12 -8.72 -17.14
C HIS A 261 11.22 -9.25 -16.02
N ASP A 262 10.06 -8.60 -15.79
CA ASP A 262 9.12 -8.93 -14.72
C ASP A 262 8.73 -10.41 -14.71
N GLN A 263 8.32 -10.94 -15.86
CA GLN A 263 7.92 -12.34 -16.05
C GLN A 263 9.08 -13.34 -15.90
N ALA A 264 10.31 -12.87 -15.69
CA ALA A 264 11.45 -13.72 -15.34
C ALA A 264 11.75 -13.75 -13.82
N VAL A 265 11.15 -12.84 -13.03
CA VAL A 265 11.46 -12.66 -11.60
C VAL A 265 10.22 -12.50 -10.71
N THR A 266 9.03 -12.26 -11.25
CA THR A 266 7.78 -12.16 -10.49
C THR A 266 6.76 -13.21 -10.94
N ALA A 267 5.86 -13.57 -10.03
CA ALA A 267 4.54 -14.09 -10.34
C ALA A 267 3.54 -13.09 -9.77
N GLU A 268 2.50 -12.73 -10.52
CA GLU A 268 1.60 -11.64 -10.14
C GLU A 268 0.14 -12.04 -10.34
N ASN A 269 -0.74 -11.62 -9.45
CA ASN A 269 -2.17 -11.78 -9.68
C ASN A 269 -2.70 -10.70 -10.64
N TYR A 270 -3.85 -10.99 -11.24
CA TYR A 270 -4.60 -10.01 -12.02
C TYR A 270 -4.83 -8.74 -11.20
N TRP A 271 -4.58 -7.59 -11.84
CA TRP A 271 -4.31 -6.36 -11.12
C TRP A 271 -5.54 -5.69 -10.52
N SER A 272 -6.69 -5.81 -11.20
CA SER A 272 -7.88 -5.05 -10.86
C SER A 272 -8.84 -5.86 -9.98
N LEU A 273 -9.25 -5.25 -8.87
CA LEU A 273 -10.37 -5.68 -8.04
C LEU A 273 -11.72 -5.41 -8.69
N GLY A 274 -11.79 -4.61 -9.77
CA GLY A 274 -13.07 -4.27 -10.38
C GLY A 274 -13.05 -2.89 -11.01
N ALA A 275 -14.21 -2.51 -11.54
CA ALA A 275 -14.40 -1.20 -12.14
C ALA A 275 -14.97 -0.17 -11.14
N THR A 276 -15.57 -0.64 -10.04
CA THR A 276 -16.30 0.20 -9.07
C THR A 276 -16.19 -0.36 -7.65
N ILE A 277 -16.45 0.48 -6.64
CA ILE A 277 -16.57 0.08 -5.23
C ILE A 277 -17.62 -1.00 -4.95
N PHE A 278 -18.55 -1.25 -5.87
CA PHE A 278 -19.58 -2.28 -5.67
C PHE A 278 -19.15 -3.65 -6.23
N THR A 279 -17.99 -3.72 -6.89
CA THR A 279 -17.46 -4.91 -7.52
C THR A 279 -16.06 -5.16 -7.00
N HIS A 280 -15.87 -6.22 -6.22
CA HIS A 280 -14.57 -6.67 -5.75
C HIS A 280 -14.33 -8.11 -6.21
N ASP A 281 -13.66 -8.28 -7.35
CA ASP A 281 -13.03 -9.52 -7.77
C ASP A 281 -11.82 -9.78 -6.88
N THR A 282 -12.10 -10.39 -5.72
CA THR A 282 -11.06 -10.81 -4.78
C THR A 282 -10.36 -12.09 -5.21
N THR A 283 -10.70 -12.66 -6.39
CA THR A 283 -10.04 -13.87 -6.88
C THR A 283 -8.57 -13.58 -7.15
N CYS A 284 -7.68 -14.38 -6.58
CA CYS A 284 -6.24 -14.23 -6.73
C CYS A 284 -5.76 -15.06 -7.94
N ARG A 285 -6.30 -14.76 -9.12
CA ARG A 285 -5.95 -15.49 -10.35
C ARG A 285 -4.65 -14.94 -10.95
N PRO A 286 -3.83 -15.77 -11.61
CA PRO A 286 -2.61 -15.32 -12.27
C PRO A 286 -2.88 -14.21 -13.30
N ARG A 287 -1.96 -13.25 -13.39
CA ARG A 287 -1.93 -12.20 -14.43
C ARG A 287 -1.62 -12.79 -15.80
N TRP A 288 -0.71 -13.76 -15.87
CA TRP A 288 -0.25 -14.38 -17.11
C TRP A 288 -0.61 -15.86 -17.16
N SER A 289 -1.10 -16.33 -18.31
CA SER A 289 -1.55 -17.72 -18.49
C SER A 289 -0.46 -18.78 -18.36
N GLY A 290 0.82 -18.40 -18.50
CA GLY A 290 1.97 -19.29 -18.42
C GLY A 290 2.75 -19.25 -17.11
N ILE A 291 2.40 -18.36 -16.18
CA ILE A 291 3.12 -18.15 -14.92
C ILE A 291 2.11 -18.26 -13.77
N PRO A 292 1.92 -19.45 -13.18
CA PRO A 292 1.06 -19.60 -12.02
C PRO A 292 1.63 -18.85 -10.81
N LEU A 293 0.78 -18.51 -9.82
CA LEU A 293 1.23 -17.74 -8.64
C LEU A 293 2.19 -18.52 -7.75
N ASP A 294 2.06 -19.85 -7.72
CA ASP A 294 2.94 -20.77 -7.01
C ASP A 294 4.12 -21.26 -7.87
N ALA A 295 4.41 -20.58 -8.99
CA ALA A 295 5.55 -20.87 -9.84
C ALA A 295 6.86 -20.90 -9.04
N THR A 296 7.67 -21.93 -9.29
CA THR A 296 8.96 -22.23 -8.64
C THR A 296 10.13 -22.24 -9.61
N ASP A 297 9.88 -22.00 -10.90
CA ASP A 297 10.94 -21.82 -11.89
C ASP A 297 11.77 -20.57 -11.57
N GLN A 298 13.03 -20.59 -11.99
CA GLN A 298 13.99 -19.52 -11.72
C GLN A 298 14.68 -19.08 -13.02
N PRO A 299 13.98 -18.36 -13.93
CA PRO A 299 14.55 -17.99 -15.23
C PRO A 299 15.87 -17.20 -15.14
N LEU A 300 16.05 -16.40 -14.08
CA LEU A 300 17.29 -15.67 -13.80
C LEU A 300 18.16 -16.32 -12.70
N GLY A 301 17.89 -17.56 -12.32
CA GLY A 301 18.55 -18.20 -11.17
C GLY A 301 18.20 -17.51 -9.83
N LEU A 302 17.02 -16.89 -9.76
CA LEU A 302 16.42 -16.30 -8.56
C LEU A 302 14.99 -16.83 -8.40
N PRO A 303 14.52 -17.14 -7.18
CA PRO A 303 13.13 -17.46 -6.91
C PRO A 303 12.21 -16.33 -7.35
N ARG A 304 11.04 -16.68 -7.92
CA ARG A 304 10.04 -15.68 -8.28
C ARG A 304 9.47 -15.00 -7.03
N LEU A 305 9.53 -13.67 -7.03
CA LEU A 305 8.82 -12.82 -6.09
C LEU A 305 7.31 -12.89 -6.36
N PHE A 306 6.47 -12.83 -5.34
CA PHE A 306 5.02 -12.70 -5.51
C PHE A 306 4.60 -11.23 -5.37
N VAL A 307 3.99 -10.67 -6.43
CA VAL A 307 3.34 -9.34 -6.38
C VAL A 307 1.84 -9.54 -6.23
N MET A 308 1.31 -9.11 -5.09
CA MET A 308 -0.11 -9.05 -4.83
C MET A 308 -0.64 -7.67 -5.22
N ASN A 309 -1.30 -7.58 -6.38
CA ASN A 309 -2.03 -6.39 -6.80
C ASN A 309 -3.38 -6.30 -6.07
N HIS A 310 -3.63 -5.18 -5.40
CA HIS A 310 -4.80 -4.90 -4.58
C HIS A 310 -5.30 -3.46 -4.82
N PHE A 311 -5.83 -3.20 -6.01
CA PHE A 311 -6.41 -1.90 -6.37
C PHE A 311 -7.44 -2.08 -7.48
N HIS A 312 -8.26 -1.05 -7.74
CA HIS A 312 -9.21 -1.05 -8.86
C HIS A 312 -8.55 -0.48 -10.11
N GLY A 313 -9.08 -0.83 -11.28
CA GLY A 313 -8.61 -0.24 -12.54
C GLY A 313 -8.87 1.27 -12.64
N ALA A 314 -9.87 1.78 -11.91
CA ALA A 314 -10.16 3.20 -11.80
C ALA A 314 -9.71 3.72 -10.42
N PRO A 315 -8.77 4.69 -10.37
CA PRO A 315 -8.16 5.11 -9.12
C PRO A 315 -8.99 6.20 -8.44
N PHE A 316 -10.02 5.78 -7.70
CA PHE A 316 -10.81 6.67 -6.84
C PHE A 316 -10.44 6.46 -5.38
N SER A 317 -10.12 7.53 -4.66
CA SER A 317 -9.65 7.45 -3.27
C SER A 317 -10.62 6.78 -2.31
N TRP A 318 -11.93 6.89 -2.56
CA TRP A 318 -12.94 6.20 -1.75
C TRP A 318 -12.88 4.67 -1.88
N HIS A 319 -12.27 4.11 -2.93
CA HIS A 319 -12.06 2.66 -3.08
C HIS A 319 -11.06 2.20 -2.02
N SER A 320 -9.91 2.88 -1.94
CA SER A 320 -8.83 2.57 -0.98
C SER A 320 -9.26 2.63 0.48
N GLY A 321 -10.24 3.47 0.84
CA GLY A 321 -10.81 3.49 2.20
C GLY A 321 -11.53 2.19 2.61
N VAL A 322 -11.91 1.35 1.64
CA VAL A 322 -12.48 0.02 1.85
C VAL A 322 -11.45 -1.07 1.53
N ASP A 323 -10.80 -0.99 0.37
CA ASP A 323 -9.87 -2.00 -0.10
C ASP A 323 -8.68 -2.18 0.84
N ASN A 324 -8.05 -1.08 1.25
CA ASN A 324 -6.82 -1.12 2.06
C ASN A 324 -7.08 -1.39 3.54
N ARG A 325 -8.33 -1.64 3.97
CA ARG A 325 -8.61 -2.03 5.36
C ARG A 325 -7.91 -3.34 5.68
N LEU A 326 -7.35 -3.44 6.89
CA LEU A 326 -6.62 -4.63 7.31
C LEU A 326 -7.45 -5.92 7.18
N ASP A 327 -8.70 -5.90 7.63
CA ASP A 327 -9.60 -7.06 7.56
C ASP A 327 -9.86 -7.53 6.12
N THR A 328 -10.04 -6.57 5.20
CA THR A 328 -10.30 -6.84 3.78
C THR A 328 -9.08 -7.47 3.11
N VAL A 329 -7.89 -6.92 3.35
CA VAL A 329 -6.64 -7.45 2.79
C VAL A 329 -6.31 -8.82 3.38
N VAL A 330 -6.38 -8.99 4.70
CA VAL A 330 -6.10 -10.26 5.37
C VAL A 330 -7.10 -11.33 4.95
N GLN A 331 -8.40 -11.00 4.82
CA GLN A 331 -9.39 -11.95 4.32
C GLN A 331 -9.05 -12.43 2.91
N ARG A 332 -8.71 -11.52 1.99
CA ARG A 332 -8.32 -11.87 0.62
C ARG A 332 -7.03 -12.69 0.59
N LEU A 333 -6.08 -12.33 1.45
CA LEU A 333 -4.82 -13.04 1.58
C LEU A 333 -5.07 -14.49 2.01
N ASP A 334 -5.83 -14.72 3.08
CA ASP A 334 -6.07 -16.05 3.66
C ASP A 334 -6.97 -16.92 2.78
N THR A 335 -8.01 -16.34 2.18
CA THR A 335 -9.02 -17.12 1.43
C THR A 335 -8.69 -17.32 -0.04
N ALA A 336 -7.83 -16.48 -0.63
CA ALA A 336 -7.54 -16.53 -2.06
C ALA A 336 -6.04 -16.53 -2.39
N CYS A 337 -5.27 -15.53 -1.93
CA CYS A 337 -3.89 -15.36 -2.40
C CYS A 337 -2.89 -16.35 -1.81
N LEU A 338 -2.93 -16.63 -0.50
CA LEU A 338 -2.08 -17.64 0.12
C LEU A 338 -2.37 -19.05 -0.43
N PRO A 339 -3.64 -19.48 -0.58
CA PRO A 339 -3.95 -20.74 -1.24
C PRO A 339 -3.44 -20.83 -2.69
N ALA A 340 -3.46 -19.73 -3.44
CA ALA A 340 -3.04 -19.71 -4.84
C ALA A 340 -1.52 -19.60 -5.03
N ALA A 341 -0.84 -18.76 -4.25
CA ALA A 341 0.60 -18.49 -4.38
C ALA A 341 1.48 -19.42 -3.52
N LYS A 342 0.89 -20.06 -2.50
CA LYS A 342 1.60 -20.90 -1.49
C LYS A 342 2.69 -20.15 -0.70
N ARG A 343 2.73 -18.83 -0.80
CA ARG A 343 3.67 -17.94 -0.13
C ARG A 343 3.05 -16.58 0.10
N MET A 344 3.56 -15.88 1.12
CA MET A 344 3.20 -14.49 1.36
C MET A 344 3.64 -13.62 0.17
N PRO A 345 2.91 -12.52 -0.12
CA PRO A 345 3.38 -11.54 -1.08
C PRO A 345 4.71 -10.94 -0.63
N ASN A 346 5.59 -10.76 -1.61
CA ASN A 346 6.78 -9.95 -1.44
C ASN A 346 6.45 -8.49 -1.66
N TYR A 347 5.57 -8.20 -2.61
CA TYR A 347 5.09 -6.85 -2.87
C TYR A 347 3.57 -6.82 -2.75
N LEU A 348 3.04 -5.90 -1.96
CA LEU A 348 1.61 -5.62 -1.90
C LEU A 348 1.37 -4.25 -2.53
N ALA A 349 0.79 -4.26 -3.73
CA ALA A 349 0.55 -3.06 -4.52
C ALA A 349 -0.85 -2.50 -4.28
N ILE A 350 -0.93 -1.22 -3.90
CA ILE A 350 -2.18 -0.52 -3.56
C ILE A 350 -2.25 0.90 -4.15
N ASP A 351 -3.46 1.43 -4.24
CA ASP A 351 -3.73 2.85 -4.48
C ASP A 351 -3.94 3.60 -3.16
N PHE A 352 -3.56 4.88 -3.12
CA PHE A 352 -3.69 5.80 -1.99
C PHE A 352 -3.17 5.25 -0.65
N ILE A 353 -1.84 5.24 -0.51
CA ILE A 353 -1.12 4.70 0.65
C ILE A 353 -1.54 5.29 2.01
N GLU A 354 -2.15 6.47 2.04
CA GLU A 354 -2.67 7.09 3.27
C GLU A 354 -3.95 6.44 3.83
N TRP A 355 -4.57 5.54 3.08
CA TRP A 355 -5.78 4.84 3.49
C TRP A 355 -5.49 3.41 3.93
N GLY A 356 -6.13 3.02 5.02
CA GLY A 356 -5.99 1.69 5.60
C GLY A 356 -4.70 1.53 6.40
N ASP A 357 -4.37 0.26 6.69
CA ASP A 357 -3.36 -0.10 7.70
C ASP A 357 -2.19 -0.88 7.09
N MET A 358 -1.90 -0.63 5.80
CA MET A 358 -0.93 -1.42 5.04
C MET A 358 0.51 -1.19 5.51
N LEU A 359 0.81 0.02 5.99
CA LEU A 359 2.12 0.34 6.58
C LEU A 359 2.32 -0.40 7.90
N GLU A 360 1.30 -0.42 8.77
CA GLU A 360 1.25 -1.17 10.02
C GLU A 360 1.34 -2.69 9.77
N PHE A 361 0.63 -3.18 8.76
CA PHE A 361 0.65 -4.59 8.37
C PHE A 361 2.04 -5.02 7.91
N ALA A 362 2.68 -4.24 7.04
CA ALA A 362 4.04 -4.53 6.59
C ALA A 362 5.06 -4.44 7.73
N GLU A 363 4.96 -3.43 8.60
CA GLU A 363 5.82 -3.34 9.79
C GLU A 363 5.68 -4.59 10.67
N THR A 364 4.44 -5.00 10.95
CA THR A 364 4.13 -6.18 11.77
C THR A 364 4.66 -7.45 11.11
N TYR A 365 4.47 -7.61 9.80
CA TYR A 365 4.96 -8.76 9.05
C TYR A 365 6.49 -8.86 9.05
N ASN A 366 7.17 -7.74 8.83
CA ASN A 366 8.63 -7.72 8.69
C ASN A 366 9.34 -7.84 10.03
N ASN A 367 8.80 -7.25 11.10
CA ASN A 367 9.46 -7.15 12.40
C ASN A 367 8.84 -8.03 13.50
N GLY A 368 7.70 -8.65 13.24
CA GLY A 368 6.92 -9.37 14.25
C GLY A 368 6.08 -8.44 15.11
N GLY A 369 5.00 -8.97 15.68
CA GLY A 369 4.04 -8.21 16.45
C GLY A 369 2.78 -9.00 16.75
N LEU A 370 1.64 -8.32 16.63
CA LEU A 370 0.34 -8.93 16.88
C LEU A 370 -0.77 -8.37 16.00
N PHE A 371 -1.85 -9.14 15.91
CA PHE A 371 -3.13 -8.77 15.32
C PHE A 371 -4.20 -8.72 16.42
N ALA A 372 -5.04 -7.69 16.38
CA ALA A 372 -6.11 -7.48 17.34
C ALA A 372 -7.48 -7.72 16.72
N PHE A 373 -8.42 -8.26 17.49
CA PHE A 373 -9.74 -8.67 17.02
C PHE A 373 -10.85 -8.08 17.90
N ALA A 374 -11.99 -7.77 17.27
CA ALA A 374 -13.17 -7.25 17.96
C ALA A 374 -14.01 -8.32 18.66
N ASP A 375 -13.79 -9.59 18.33
CA ASP A 375 -14.44 -10.73 18.94
C ASP A 375 -13.46 -11.49 19.85
N ASN A 376 -14.00 -12.29 20.77
CA ASN A 376 -13.20 -13.22 21.56
C ASN A 376 -12.71 -14.39 20.70
N GLY A 377 -11.58 -14.97 21.06
CA GLY A 377 -10.97 -16.12 20.39
C GLY A 377 -10.46 -15.87 18.98
N ALA A 378 -10.05 -14.63 18.68
CA ALA A 378 -9.51 -14.20 17.41
C ALA A 378 -10.40 -14.57 16.20
N THR A 379 -11.72 -14.56 16.38
CA THR A 379 -12.67 -14.79 15.31
C THR A 379 -12.94 -13.51 14.52
N GLY A 380 -13.32 -13.67 13.25
CA GLY A 380 -13.55 -12.54 12.35
C GLY A 380 -12.27 -11.97 11.74
N GLY A 381 -12.37 -10.79 11.14
CA GLY A 381 -11.23 -10.09 10.57
C GLY A 381 -10.46 -9.29 11.63
N PRO A 382 -9.13 -9.17 11.52
CA PRO A 382 -8.35 -8.33 12.42
C PRO A 382 -8.76 -6.86 12.23
N ILE A 383 -8.97 -6.17 13.35
CA ILE A 383 -9.33 -4.74 13.36
C ILE A 383 -8.11 -3.83 13.40
N CYS A 384 -6.95 -4.36 13.82
CA CYS A 384 -5.67 -3.69 13.67
C CYS A 384 -4.47 -4.62 13.86
N SER A 385 -3.28 -4.13 13.53
CA SER A 385 -2.00 -4.79 13.78
C SER A 385 -0.92 -3.78 14.13
N PHE A 386 0.06 -4.18 14.93
CA PHE A 386 1.25 -3.38 15.18
C PHE A 386 2.43 -4.26 15.58
N SER A 387 3.64 -3.78 15.31
CA SER A 387 4.85 -4.46 15.72
C SER A 387 5.13 -4.30 17.22
N THR A 388 5.54 -5.38 17.86
CA THR A 388 6.01 -5.39 19.26
C THR A 388 7.52 -5.12 19.37
N ALA A 389 8.20 -4.93 18.24
CA ALA A 389 9.64 -4.77 18.19
C ALA A 389 10.10 -3.31 18.37
N PHE A 390 9.13 -2.40 18.48
CA PHE A 390 9.33 -0.98 18.62
C PHE A 390 8.64 -0.45 19.87
N GLU A 391 9.35 0.37 20.64
CA GLU A 391 8.75 1.08 21.77
C GLU A 391 7.65 2.03 21.28
N ARG A 392 6.48 1.92 21.90
CA ARG A 392 5.29 2.72 21.57
C ARG A 392 4.44 2.96 22.80
N ASN A 393 3.79 4.12 22.82
CA ASN A 393 2.84 4.48 23.84
C ASN A 393 1.81 5.44 23.24
N TRP A 394 0.57 5.00 23.03
CA TRP A 394 -0.42 5.81 22.31
C TRP A 394 -1.86 5.55 22.75
N SER A 395 -2.66 6.61 22.63
CA SER A 395 -4.10 6.58 22.87
C SER A 395 -4.86 6.30 21.58
N LEU A 396 -5.82 5.38 21.64
CA LEU A 396 -6.71 5.06 20.53
C LEU A 396 -7.77 6.15 20.31
N ALA A 397 -7.96 7.02 21.32
CA ALA A 397 -8.84 8.19 21.23
C ALA A 397 -8.14 9.43 20.64
N SER A 398 -6.83 9.38 20.40
CA SER A 398 -6.04 10.52 19.94
C SER A 398 -5.76 10.47 18.42
N ALA A 399 -5.60 11.64 17.81
CA ALA A 399 -5.03 11.79 16.47
C ALA A 399 -3.53 12.12 16.60
N PRO A 400 -2.64 11.63 15.69
CA PRO A 400 -2.94 11.04 14.38
C PRO A 400 -3.27 9.54 14.40
N ARG A 401 -3.88 9.07 13.30
CA ARG A 401 -4.20 7.66 13.05
C ARG A 401 -2.95 6.79 13.02
N MET A 402 -3.03 5.62 13.65
CA MET A 402 -1.97 4.64 13.87
C MET A 402 -2.40 3.22 13.47
N GLY A 403 -3.51 3.11 12.74
CA GLY A 403 -4.10 1.87 12.24
C GLY A 403 -4.79 1.00 13.30
N CYS A 404 -4.93 1.48 14.54
CA CYS A 404 -5.57 0.79 15.66
C CYS A 404 -6.65 1.64 16.35
N GLU A 405 -7.37 2.51 15.65
CA GLU A 405 -8.33 3.44 16.30
C GLU A 405 -9.58 2.74 16.86
N ASN A 406 -9.83 1.49 16.45
CA ASN A 406 -10.96 0.73 16.96
C ASN A 406 -10.68 0.24 18.39
N ASN A 407 -11.42 0.80 19.35
CA ASN A 407 -11.28 0.49 20.78
C ASN A 407 -11.99 -0.80 21.22
N THR A 408 -12.64 -1.53 20.32
CA THR A 408 -13.40 -2.75 20.66
C THR A 408 -12.53 -4.00 20.77
N ILE A 409 -11.22 -3.88 21.05
CA ILE A 409 -10.30 -5.02 21.09
C ILE A 409 -10.69 -5.99 22.21
N ARG A 410 -10.79 -7.28 21.89
CA ARG A 410 -11.19 -8.36 22.83
C ARG A 410 -10.20 -9.51 22.91
N SER A 411 -9.51 -9.80 21.80
CA SER A 411 -8.56 -10.89 21.69
C SER A 411 -7.42 -10.52 20.74
N LEU A 412 -6.31 -11.24 20.85
CA LEU A 412 -5.07 -10.96 20.10
C LEU A 412 -4.44 -12.23 19.56
N VAL A 413 -3.65 -12.09 18.49
CA VAL A 413 -2.79 -13.15 17.95
C VAL A 413 -1.39 -12.60 17.74
N PHE A 414 -0.42 -13.11 18.49
CA PHE A 414 1.00 -12.77 18.36
C PHE A 414 1.66 -13.61 17.27
N ARG A 415 2.49 -12.96 16.43
CA ARG A 415 3.25 -13.59 15.33
C ARG A 415 4.61 -12.91 15.17
N GLY A 416 5.69 -13.68 15.16
CA GLY A 416 7.04 -13.13 14.99
C GLY A 416 7.58 -12.36 16.20
N ALA A 417 6.84 -12.33 17.32
CA ALA A 417 7.23 -11.62 18.53
C ALA A 417 8.45 -12.30 19.20
N ARG A 418 9.31 -11.50 19.82
CA ARG A 418 10.56 -11.95 20.47
C ARG A 418 10.41 -12.01 21.98
N GLN A 419 11.13 -12.94 22.59
CA GLN A 419 11.22 -13.07 24.04
C GLN A 419 11.59 -11.73 24.70
N GLY A 420 10.92 -11.41 25.81
CA GLY A 420 11.19 -10.21 26.61
C GLY A 420 10.40 -8.98 26.17
N GLN A 421 9.60 -9.07 25.09
CA GLN A 421 8.65 -8.03 24.73
C GLN A 421 7.44 -8.03 25.68
N ARG A 422 6.86 -6.85 25.92
CA ARG A 422 5.64 -6.68 26.71
C ARG A 422 4.68 -5.73 26.01
N VAL A 423 3.39 -6.06 26.08
CA VAL A 423 2.29 -5.20 25.65
C VAL A 423 1.35 -4.95 26.81
N THR A 424 0.99 -3.69 27.04
CA THR A 424 -0.01 -3.30 28.03
C THR A 424 -1.17 -2.59 27.34
N LEU A 425 -2.39 -3.02 27.64
CA LEU A 425 -3.63 -2.47 27.11
C LEU A 425 -4.41 -1.83 28.27
N HIS A 426 -4.87 -0.61 28.10
CA HIS A 426 -5.58 0.13 29.14
C HIS A 426 -6.98 0.56 28.68
N ASP A 427 -7.94 0.55 29.60
CA ASP A 427 -9.28 1.12 29.42
C ASP A 427 -9.24 2.66 29.49
N ALA A 428 -8.28 3.22 30.24
CA ALA A 428 -8.06 4.66 30.31
C ALA A 428 -7.28 5.18 29.09
N ALA A 429 -7.78 6.22 28.43
CA ALA A 429 -7.15 6.80 27.24
C ALA A 429 -5.79 7.45 27.50
N ASP A 430 -5.47 7.81 28.75
CA ASP A 430 -4.20 8.36 29.22
C ASP A 430 -3.25 7.29 29.78
N GLY A 431 -3.64 6.01 29.74
CA GLY A 431 -2.86 4.90 30.29
C GLY A 431 -2.92 4.76 31.81
N ASP A 432 -3.87 5.42 32.50
CA ASP A 432 -4.03 5.29 33.95
C ASP A 432 -4.27 3.82 34.39
N THR A 433 -3.49 3.38 35.37
CA THR A 433 -3.53 2.03 35.96
C THR A 433 -4.48 1.93 37.16
N GLN A 434 -5.18 3.01 37.51
CA GLN A 434 -6.32 2.94 38.44
C GLN A 434 -7.58 2.35 37.79
N ARG A 435 -7.68 2.40 36.45
CA ARG A 435 -8.72 1.72 35.67
C ARG A 435 -8.25 0.33 35.22
N ALA A 436 -9.12 -0.42 34.54
CA ALA A 436 -8.81 -1.75 34.04
C ALA A 436 -7.65 -1.71 33.03
N TYR A 437 -6.71 -2.64 33.16
CA TYR A 437 -5.62 -2.82 32.20
C TYR A 437 -5.15 -4.27 32.20
N THR A 438 -4.54 -4.71 31.11
CA THR A 438 -3.99 -6.06 30.96
C THR A 438 -2.56 -5.98 30.47
N VAL A 439 -1.67 -6.67 31.15
CA VAL A 439 -0.26 -6.83 30.78
C VAL A 439 -0.06 -8.19 30.13
N ILE A 440 0.64 -8.21 29.01
CA ILE A 440 0.96 -9.42 28.24
C ILE A 440 2.49 -9.48 28.05
N ASP A 441 3.13 -10.48 28.63
CA ASP A 441 4.56 -10.74 28.49
C ASP A 441 4.82 -11.85 27.46
N VAL A 442 5.76 -11.63 26.55
CA VAL A 442 6.28 -12.64 25.62
C VAL A 442 7.45 -13.37 26.28
N LEU A 443 7.22 -14.62 26.67
CA LEU A 443 8.15 -15.45 27.45
C LEU A 443 9.18 -16.20 26.60
N GLN A 444 8.86 -16.46 25.33
CA GLN A 444 9.71 -17.14 24.35
C GLN A 444 9.48 -16.54 22.95
N ASP A 445 10.45 -16.72 22.05
CA ASP A 445 10.31 -16.34 20.65
C ASP A 445 9.11 -17.07 20.00
N ILE A 446 8.25 -16.30 19.34
CA ILE A 446 7.07 -16.78 18.62
C ILE A 446 7.35 -16.69 17.13
N ALA A 447 7.44 -17.82 16.44
CA ALA A 447 7.61 -17.81 14.99
C ALA A 447 6.34 -17.31 14.28
N TRP A 448 6.49 -16.68 13.11
CA TRP A 448 5.35 -16.16 12.32
C TRP A 448 4.32 -17.24 11.97
N ASN A 449 4.79 -18.45 11.67
CA ASN A 449 4.00 -19.61 11.29
C ASN A 449 3.50 -20.45 12.49
N GLN A 450 3.81 -20.04 13.72
CA GLN A 450 3.35 -20.68 14.95
C GLN A 450 2.68 -19.64 15.88
N PRO A 451 1.57 -19.01 15.41
CA PRO A 451 0.90 -17.93 16.12
C PRO A 451 0.48 -18.34 17.53
N GLN A 452 0.51 -17.40 18.47
CA GLN A 452 0.01 -17.60 19.84
C GLN A 452 -1.16 -16.65 20.10
N SER A 453 -2.29 -17.22 20.50
CA SER A 453 -3.53 -16.46 20.73
C SER A 453 -3.71 -16.09 22.20
N VAL A 454 -4.23 -14.89 22.43
CA VAL A 454 -4.84 -14.46 23.68
C VAL A 454 -6.33 -14.38 23.43
N GLU A 455 -7.07 -15.38 23.90
CA GLU A 455 -8.49 -15.57 23.57
C GLU A 455 -9.39 -14.48 24.14
N ARG A 456 -9.03 -13.93 25.31
CA ARG A 456 -9.74 -12.86 26.01
C ARG A 456 -8.78 -11.99 26.81
N LEU A 457 -9.05 -10.70 26.91
CA LEU A 457 -8.22 -9.74 27.65
C LEU A 457 -8.52 -9.65 29.15
N ASP A 458 -9.69 -10.13 29.59
CA ASP A 458 -10.18 -10.03 30.98
C ASP A 458 -9.87 -11.26 31.84
N LEU A 459 -9.19 -12.26 31.27
CA LEU A 459 -8.83 -13.50 31.96
C LEU A 459 -7.31 -13.66 32.09
N GLU A 460 -6.88 -14.24 33.21
CA GLU A 460 -5.51 -14.71 33.36
C GLU A 460 -5.25 -15.89 32.40
N PHE A 461 -4.10 -15.86 31.76
CA PHE A 461 -3.64 -16.93 30.87
C PHE A 461 -2.13 -17.09 30.97
N ASP A 462 -1.67 -18.33 30.99
CA ASP A 462 -0.25 -18.68 30.92
C ASP A 462 -0.04 -19.79 29.89
N SER A 463 0.98 -19.64 29.07
CA SER A 463 1.51 -20.67 28.19
C SER A 463 3.04 -20.68 28.25
N ALA A 464 3.67 -21.56 27.46
CA ALA A 464 5.12 -21.52 27.29
C ALA A 464 5.61 -20.21 26.65
N TYR A 465 4.75 -19.51 25.91
CA TYR A 465 5.10 -18.34 25.10
C TYR A 465 4.55 -17.02 25.64
N LEU A 466 3.40 -17.02 26.30
CA LEU A 466 2.71 -15.82 26.72
C LEU A 466 2.27 -15.91 28.18
N ARG A 467 2.29 -14.76 28.86
CA ARG A 467 1.68 -14.56 30.18
C ARG A 467 0.78 -13.35 30.12
N VAL A 468 -0.49 -13.53 30.47
CA VAL A 468 -1.54 -12.49 30.44
C VAL A 468 -2.03 -12.27 31.87
N ARG A 469 -2.01 -11.01 32.31
CA ARG A 469 -2.43 -10.60 33.64
C ARG A 469 -3.37 -9.39 33.55
N PRO A 470 -4.68 -9.57 33.72
CA PRO A 470 -5.62 -8.47 33.88
C PRO A 470 -5.53 -7.89 35.30
N PHE A 471 -5.74 -6.58 35.42
CA PHE A 471 -5.72 -5.84 36.66
C PHE A 471 -6.95 -4.93 36.75
N LYS A 472 -7.37 -4.64 38.00
CA LYS A 472 -8.44 -3.68 38.32
C LYS A 472 -9.84 -4.01 37.76
N GLY A 473 -10.19 -5.28 37.60
CA GLY A 473 -11.56 -5.84 37.68
C GLY A 473 -12.69 -5.19 36.84
N GLY A 474 -12.38 -4.45 35.77
CA GLY A 474 -13.34 -3.73 34.94
C GLY A 474 -13.39 -4.21 33.49
N PRO A 475 -14.25 -3.62 32.65
CA PRO A 475 -14.35 -4.00 31.25
C PRO A 475 -13.14 -3.43 30.51
N LEU A 476 -12.13 -4.26 30.28
CA LEU A 476 -11.11 -4.01 29.24
C LEU A 476 -11.48 -4.74 27.93
N ASP A 477 -12.16 -5.88 28.06
CA ASP A 477 -12.67 -6.71 26.96
C ASP A 477 -13.70 -5.90 26.13
N GLY A 478 -13.23 -5.31 25.02
CA GLY A 478 -14.02 -4.49 24.11
C GLY A 478 -13.96 -2.98 24.36
N SER A 479 -12.99 -2.49 25.14
CA SER A 479 -12.88 -1.08 25.56
C SER A 479 -11.44 -0.57 25.69
N VAL A 480 -10.49 -1.22 25.02
CA VAL A 480 -9.08 -0.79 24.99
C VAL A 480 -8.98 0.61 24.39
N SER A 481 -8.53 1.58 25.19
CA SER A 481 -8.42 2.98 24.78
C SER A 481 -6.97 3.48 24.69
N HIS A 482 -6.01 2.68 25.15
CA HIS A 482 -4.58 3.03 25.10
C HIS A 482 -3.72 1.77 25.08
N ILE A 483 -2.60 1.83 24.36
CA ILE A 483 -1.67 0.71 24.18
C ILE A 483 -0.24 1.19 24.45
N SER A 484 0.49 0.40 25.22
CA SER A 484 1.92 0.56 25.45
C SER A 484 2.67 -0.70 25.03
N VAL A 485 3.80 -0.54 24.35
CA VAL A 485 4.67 -1.62 23.88
C VAL A 485 6.07 -1.35 24.40
N GLU A 486 6.58 -2.32 25.16
CA GLU A 486 7.96 -2.38 25.63
C GLU A 486 8.69 -3.45 24.79
N PRO A 487 9.63 -3.08 23.91
CA PRO A 487 10.34 -4.04 23.09
C PRO A 487 11.33 -4.83 23.96
N ALA A 488 11.83 -5.96 23.43
CA ALA A 488 12.92 -6.68 24.08
C ALA A 488 14.14 -5.76 24.23
N ALA A 489 14.83 -5.86 25.37
CA ALA A 489 16.11 -5.19 25.57
C ALA A 489 17.09 -5.64 24.47
N ARG A 490 17.68 -4.68 23.76
CA ARG A 490 18.61 -4.91 22.66
C ARG A 490 20.00 -5.32 23.14
#